data_AF-A0A2T5TY78-F1
#
_entry.id   AF-A0A2T5TY78-F1
#
_cell.length_a   1.000
_cell.length_b   1.000
_cell.length_c   1.000
_cell.angle_alpha   90.00
_cell.angle_beta   90.00
_cell.angle_gamma   90.00
#
_symmetry.space_group_name_H-M   'P 1'
#
loop_
_entity.id
_entity.type
_entity.pdbx_description
1 polymer ?
#
loop_
_entity_poly.entity_id
_entity_poly.type
_entity_poly.pdbx_seq_one_letter_code
_entity_poly.pdbx_strand_id
1 'polypeptide(L)'
;MPVIRPFRSIGNLINRRQGDAFYWREGKRSPVETLSLECRVWRHGRDEKPFRFRIWGDDSSDISGLVTARVSAVNLLTPVEARLPVRLRFQDEDSLRLV
;
A
#
# COMPACT_ATOMS: atom_id res chain seq x y z
N MET A 1 -14.23 7.20 3.48
CA MET A 1 -13.12 6.45 4.13
C MET A 1 -11.96 6.34 3.14
N PRO A 2 -10.70 6.55 3.55
CA PRO A 2 -9.56 6.46 2.65
C PRO A 2 -9.36 5.02 2.15
N VAL A 3 -9.07 4.86 0.86
CA VAL A 3 -8.95 3.55 0.23
C VAL A 3 -7.59 3.38 -0.45
N ILE A 4 -6.90 2.27 -0.17
CA ILE A 4 -5.52 2.04 -0.59
C ILE A 4 -5.47 1.32 -1.95
N ARG A 5 -4.74 1.86 -2.95
CA ARG A 5 -4.42 1.18 -4.22
C ARG A 5 -2.95 0.76 -4.32
N PRO A 6 -2.65 -0.43 -4.85
CA PRO A 6 -1.28 -0.81 -5.19
C PRO A 6 -0.83 -0.28 -6.55
N PHE A 7 0.49 -0.10 -6.71
CA PHE A 7 1.12 0.20 -7.99
C PHE A 7 1.25 -1.09 -8.82
N ARG A 8 0.85 -1.06 -10.10
CA ARG A 8 0.99 -2.22 -11.01
C ARG A 8 2.45 -2.36 -11.43
N SER A 9 3.09 -3.47 -11.04
CA SER A 9 4.25 -3.97 -11.78
C SER A 9 3.73 -4.75 -13.00
N ILE A 10 4.20 -4.36 -14.19
CA ILE A 10 3.96 -5.03 -15.46
C ILE A 10 4.77 -6.34 -15.48
N GLY A 11 4.15 -7.45 -15.91
CA GLY A 11 4.85 -8.71 -16.14
C GLY A 11 3.96 -9.95 -16.03
N ASN A 12 3.16 -10.20 -17.07
CA ASN A 12 2.60 -11.52 -17.34
C ASN A 12 3.73 -12.38 -17.91
N LEU A 13 4.07 -13.52 -17.30
CA LEU A 13 4.75 -14.69 -17.90
C LEU A 13 4.96 -15.78 -16.82
N ILE A 14 4.28 -16.92 -16.97
CA ILE A 14 4.49 -18.23 -16.33
C ILE A 14 4.64 -18.23 -14.78
N ASN A 15 3.55 -18.60 -14.12
CA ASN A 15 3.25 -18.45 -12.70
C ASN A 15 4.01 -19.40 -11.76
N ARG A 16 5.35 -19.32 -11.70
CA ARG A 16 6.10 -19.86 -10.55
C ARG A 16 6.28 -18.71 -9.55
N ARG A 17 5.51 -18.70 -8.45
CA ARG A 17 5.70 -17.72 -7.36
C ARG A 17 7.17 -17.75 -6.95
N GLN A 18 7.88 -16.64 -7.16
CA GLN A 18 9.26 -16.47 -6.72
C GLN A 18 9.25 -16.45 -5.19
N GLY A 19 10.13 -17.23 -4.56
CA GLY A 19 10.08 -17.43 -3.12
C GLY A 19 10.27 -16.15 -2.31
N ASP A 20 10.98 -15.18 -2.86
CA ASP A 20 11.38 -13.90 -2.28
C ASP A 20 10.51 -12.71 -2.75
N ALA A 21 9.52 -12.94 -3.60
CA ALA A 21 8.58 -11.89 -4.01
C ALA A 21 7.39 -11.79 -3.04
N PHE A 22 6.84 -10.58 -2.93
CA PHE A 22 5.62 -10.32 -2.17
C PHE A 22 4.41 -10.49 -3.06
N TYR A 23 3.49 -11.33 -2.62
CA TYR A 23 2.22 -11.56 -3.27
C TYR A 23 1.09 -11.16 -2.34
N TRP A 24 -0.04 -10.80 -2.94
CA TRP A 24 -1.28 -10.65 -2.19
C TRP A 24 -1.62 -11.96 -1.49
N ARG A 25 -1.98 -11.86 -0.21
CA ARG A 25 -2.65 -12.97 0.47
C ARG A 25 -4.01 -13.26 -0.17
N GLU A 26 -4.70 -12.22 -0.63
CA GLU A 26 -6.02 -12.30 -1.27
C GLU A 26 -6.04 -11.57 -2.61
N GLY A 27 -6.45 -12.27 -3.67
CA GLY A 27 -6.45 -11.75 -5.04
C GLY A 27 -7.31 -10.50 -5.19
N LYS A 28 -6.68 -9.34 -5.40
CA LYS A 28 -7.39 -8.06 -5.39
C LYS A 28 -7.19 -7.23 -6.64
N ARG A 29 -8.32 -6.64 -7.09
CA ARG A 29 -8.43 -5.74 -8.25
C ARG A 29 -8.98 -4.35 -7.91
N SER A 30 -9.41 -4.14 -6.66
CA SER A 30 -10.06 -2.92 -6.17
C SER A 30 -9.29 -2.30 -4.98
N PRO A 31 -9.53 -1.01 -4.67
CA PRO A 31 -8.99 -0.35 -3.49
C PRO A 31 -9.38 -1.05 -2.17
N VAL A 32 -8.53 -0.98 -1.14
CA VAL A 32 -8.71 -1.69 0.14
C VAL A 32 -8.46 -0.82 1.37
N GLU A 33 -9.09 -1.14 2.48
CA GLU A 33 -8.71 -0.57 3.79
C GLU A 33 -7.44 -1.24 4.34
N THR A 34 -7.30 -2.56 4.12
CA THR A 34 -6.15 -3.37 4.58
C THR A 34 -5.42 -3.99 3.40
N LEU A 35 -4.12 -3.69 3.29
CA LEU A 35 -3.19 -4.26 2.30
C LEU A 35 -2.35 -5.36 2.97
N SER A 36 -2.60 -6.62 2.60
CA SER A 36 -1.92 -7.80 3.18
C SER A 36 -1.09 -8.53 2.14
N LEU A 37 0.23 -8.51 2.32
CA LEU A 37 1.19 -9.20 1.46
C LEU A 37 1.87 -10.35 2.20
N GLU A 38 2.31 -11.35 1.46
CA GLU A 38 3.09 -12.48 1.94
C GLU A 38 4.27 -12.79 1.02
N CYS A 39 5.35 -13.27 1.61
CA CYS A 39 6.54 -13.75 0.92
C CYS A 39 6.96 -15.06 1.59
N ARG A 40 7.37 -16.06 0.81
CA ARG A 40 7.69 -17.40 1.32
C ARG A 40 9.07 -17.45 1.98
N VAL A 41 10.03 -16.73 1.44
CA VAL A 41 11.43 -16.75 1.86
C VAL A 41 11.92 -15.30 1.93
N TRP A 42 11.92 -14.72 3.13
CA TRP A 42 12.43 -13.37 3.34
C TRP A 42 13.98 -13.39 3.31
N ARG A 43 14.59 -13.23 2.12
CA ARG A 43 16.05 -13.15 1.96
C ARG A 43 16.58 -11.73 1.76
N HIS A 44 15.73 -10.70 1.91
CA HIS A 44 16.04 -9.28 1.63
C HIS A 44 17.04 -8.63 2.61
N GLY A 45 17.81 -9.41 3.39
CA GLY A 45 18.72 -8.92 4.42
C GLY A 45 19.96 -8.16 3.93
N ARG A 46 20.00 -7.75 2.65
CA ARG A 46 21.10 -6.95 2.08
C ARG A 46 20.69 -5.52 1.74
N ASP A 47 19.46 -5.31 1.28
CA ASP A 47 19.00 -4.01 0.78
C ASP A 47 17.61 -3.66 1.32
N GLU A 48 17.40 -2.38 1.60
CA GLU A 48 16.07 -1.87 1.96
C GLU A 48 15.09 -2.10 0.81
N LYS A 49 13.91 -2.64 1.13
CA LYS A 49 12.84 -2.85 0.14
C LYS A 49 11.74 -1.82 0.32
N PRO A 50 11.56 -0.87 -0.62
CA PRO A 50 10.49 0.10 -0.53
C PRO A 50 9.13 -0.56 -0.82
N PHE A 51 8.19 -0.43 0.11
CA PHE A 51 6.78 -0.77 -0.11
C PHE A 51 6.01 0.48 -0.49
N ARG A 52 5.26 0.41 -1.58
CA ARG A 52 4.50 1.55 -2.11
C ARG A 52 3.02 1.25 -2.12
N PHE A 53 2.24 2.24 -1.69
CA PHE A 53 0.80 2.22 -1.74
C PHE A 53 0.29 3.62 -2.08
N ARG A 54 -0.95 3.72 -2.55
CA ARG A 54 -1.63 4.99 -2.84
C ARG A 54 -2.84 5.10 -1.96
N ILE A 55 -3.10 6.26 -1.38
CA ILE A 55 -4.34 6.55 -0.67
C ILE A 55 -5.27 7.28 -1.62
N TRP A 56 -6.53 6.88 -1.65
CA TRP A 56 -7.60 7.50 -2.40
C TRP A 56 -8.68 7.97 -1.44
N GLY A 57 -9.39 9.02 -1.82
CA GLY A 57 -10.71 9.28 -1.29
C GLY A 57 -11.43 10.28 -2.17
N ASP A 58 -12.69 10.51 -1.82
CA ASP A 58 -13.53 11.52 -2.44
C ASP A 58 -13.21 12.91 -1.89
N ASP A 59 -13.44 13.92 -2.73
CA ASP A 59 -13.28 15.36 -2.42
C ASP A 59 -14.46 15.93 -1.62
N SER A 60 -15.43 15.11 -1.25
CA SER A 60 -16.61 15.55 -0.50
C SER A 60 -16.27 15.95 0.94
N SER A 61 -15.11 15.52 1.47
CA SER A 61 -14.69 15.83 2.83
C SER A 61 -13.17 15.73 3.04
N ASP A 62 -12.68 16.47 4.05
CA ASP A 62 -11.32 16.29 4.58
C ASP A 62 -11.14 14.82 5.04
N ILE A 63 -10.06 14.19 4.57
CA ILE A 63 -9.74 12.82 4.95
C ILE A 63 -8.68 12.86 6.03
N SER A 64 -8.93 12.19 7.15
CA SER A 64 -7.92 12.02 8.21
C SER A 64 -7.89 10.58 8.70
N GLY A 65 -6.70 10.11 9.08
CA GLY A 65 -6.54 8.75 9.58
C GLY A 65 -5.10 8.38 9.91
N LEU A 66 -4.92 7.12 10.30
CA LEU A 66 -3.62 6.54 10.61
C LEU A 66 -3.40 5.31 9.72
N VAL A 67 -2.32 5.32 8.94
CA VAL A 67 -1.85 4.13 8.24
C VAL A 67 -0.91 3.38 9.18
N THR A 68 -1.25 2.13 9.47
CA THR A 68 -0.42 1.22 10.27
C THR A 68 0.16 0.15 9.37
N ALA A 69 1.49 0.07 9.32
CA ALA A 69 2.21 -1.03 8.69
C ALA A 69 2.70 -1.99 9.77
N ARG A 70 2.45 -3.28 9.59
CA ARG A 70 2.91 -4.33 10.50
C ARG A 70 3.66 -5.41 9.72
N VAL A 71 4.86 -5.72 10.18
CA VAL A 71 5.69 -6.78 9.62
C VAL A 71 5.79 -7.90 10.65
N SER A 72 5.38 -9.10 10.24
CA SER A 72 5.51 -10.33 11.02
C SER A 72 6.38 -11.31 10.24
N ALA A 73 7.37 -11.92 10.89
CA ALA A 73 8.24 -12.92 10.31
C ALA A 73 8.59 -13.97 11.37
N VAL A 74 8.95 -15.19 10.94
CA VAL A 74 9.28 -16.31 11.86
C VAL A 74 10.44 -15.97 12.79
N ASN A 75 11.39 -15.14 12.34
CA ASN A 75 12.55 -14.72 13.11
C ASN A 75 12.30 -13.44 13.95
N LEU A 76 11.06 -12.92 13.99
CA LEU A 76 10.67 -11.79 14.83
C LEU A 76 9.82 -12.31 15.99
N LEU A 77 10.32 -12.21 17.22
CA LEU A 77 9.58 -12.58 18.43
C LEU A 77 8.31 -11.75 18.59
N THR A 78 8.40 -10.46 18.26
CA THR A 78 7.28 -9.52 18.23
C THR A 78 7.21 -8.87 16.85
N PRO A 79 6.01 -8.74 16.26
CA PRO A 79 5.82 -7.97 15.04
C PRO A 79 6.33 -6.54 15.19
N VAL A 80 6.94 -6.02 14.14
CA VAL A 80 7.37 -4.62 14.07
C VAL A 80 6.26 -3.78 13.46
N GLU A 81 5.96 -2.64 14.07
CA GLU A 81 4.92 -1.72 13.61
C GLU A 81 5.50 -0.35 13.25
N ALA A 82 4.96 0.26 12.19
CA ALA A 82 5.20 1.64 11.82
C ALA A 82 3.87 2.35 11.61
N ARG A 83 3.81 3.63 11.96
CA ARG A 83 2.59 4.45 11.96
C ARG A 83 2.83 5.72 11.15
N LEU A 84 1.93 6.00 10.22
CA LEU A 84 1.95 7.21 9.39
C LEU A 84 0.59 7.92 9.53
N PRO A 85 0.50 9.02 10.29
CA PRO A 85 -0.71 9.85 10.30
C PRO A 85 -0.86 10.55 8.95
N VAL A 86 -2.07 10.55 8.41
CA VAL A 86 -2.38 11.14 7.11
C VAL A 86 -3.54 12.10 7.26
N ARG A 87 -3.40 13.28 6.65
CA ARG A 87 -4.48 14.23 6.44
C ARG A 87 -4.45 14.69 4.98
N LEU A 88 -5.55 14.48 4.26
CA LEU A 88 -5.73 14.95 2.88
C LEU A 88 -6.80 16.04 2.90
N ARG A 89 -6.48 17.16 2.27
CA ARG A 89 -7.41 18.27 2.03
C ARG A 89 -7.49 18.48 0.54
N PHE A 90 -8.71 18.55 0.03
CA PHE A 90 -8.94 18.88 -1.36
C PHE A 90 -9.10 20.40 -1.45
N GLN A 91 -8.39 21.02 -2.39
CA GLN A 91 -8.50 22.44 -2.67
C GLN A 91 -8.97 22.55 -4.12
N ASP A 92 -10.13 23.15 -4.30
CA ASP A 92 -10.56 23.58 -5.62
C ASP A 92 -9.65 24.72 -6.04
N GLU A 93 -8.87 24.54 -7.10
CA GLU A 93 -8.25 25.66 -7.78
C GLU A 93 -9.34 26.32 -8.64
N ASP A 94 -9.65 27.59 -8.34
CA ASP A 94 -10.51 28.42 -9.19
C ASP A 94 -9.90 28.49 -10.59
N SER A 95 -10.37 27.60 -11.48
CA SER A 95 -10.08 27.71 -12.90
C SER A 95 -10.80 28.96 -13.40
N LEU A 96 -10.03 30.03 -13.67
CA LEU A 96 -10.52 31.26 -14.31
C LEU A 96 -11.44 30.89 -15.48
N ARG A 97 -12.71 31.28 -15.38
CA ARG A 97 -13.63 31.25 -16.52
C ARG A 97 -13.07 32.22 -17.56
N LEU A 98 -12.59 31.69 -18.68
CA LEU A 98 -12.38 32.48 -19.89
C LEU A 98 -13.74 33.03 -20.31
N VAL A 99 -13.96 34.32 -20.05
CA VAL A 99 -15.05 35.12 -20.61
C VAL A 99 -14.69 35.53 -22.02
#